data_AF-A0A939IQ40-F1
#
_entry.id   AF-A0A939IQ40-F1
#
_cell.length_a   1.000
_cell.length_b   1.000
_cell.length_c   1.000
_cell.angle_alpha   90.00
_cell.angle_beta   90.00
_cell.angle_gamma   90.00
#
_symmetry.space_group_name_H-M   'P 1'
#
loop_
_entity.id
_entity.type
_entity.pdbx_description
1 polymer ?
#
loop_
_entity_poly.entity_id
_entity_poly.type
_entity_poly.pdbx_seq_one_letter_code
_entity_poly.pdbx_strand_id
1 'polypeptide(L)'
;MKPLTLIFLLALLAGCESEPEQTESMLRLQRAHDEAGVWLDKASLQLTEEAFRAPKQHIGSILYGHELLQEARQVYRRADIRGLELPQLSQLELRLQEVNPVLADHALTLMQDVKDRTLLLRGKISDLKATEYGSAKTSSAESIKYLSRLYNQDINDCCLKDIYKIAQILASRSGQEYEQVIRLSARLTNEMVRILKRPEYASPFEQQLVALRQSLPSERRNALHQ
;
A
#
# COMPACT_ATOMS: atom_id res chain seq x y z
N MET A 1 28.40 -18.48 -76.71
CA MET A 1 27.70 -17.19 -76.64
C MET A 1 26.98 -17.12 -75.29
N LYS A 2 27.15 -15.98 -74.61
CA LYS A 2 26.68 -15.66 -73.24
C LYS A 2 25.14 -15.66 -73.14
N PRO A 3 24.58 -16.03 -71.99
CA PRO A 3 23.99 -14.99 -71.16
C PRO A 3 24.26 -15.25 -69.66
N LEU A 4 25.38 -14.72 -69.16
CA LEU A 4 25.69 -14.68 -67.72
C LEU A 4 25.68 -13.24 -67.17
N THR A 5 24.95 -12.35 -67.84
CA THR A 5 24.97 -10.90 -67.60
C THR A 5 23.57 -10.32 -67.37
N LEU A 6 22.70 -11.05 -66.66
CA LEU A 6 21.41 -10.49 -66.23
C LEU A 6 21.13 -10.60 -64.72
N ILE A 7 21.91 -11.38 -63.97
CA ILE A 7 21.70 -11.55 -62.52
C ILE A 7 22.45 -10.48 -61.69
N PHE A 8 23.44 -9.79 -62.26
CA PHE A 8 24.25 -8.82 -61.53
C PHE A 8 23.61 -7.42 -61.39
N LEU A 9 22.51 -7.12 -62.10
CA LEU A 9 21.85 -5.81 -62.01
C LEU A 9 20.80 -5.69 -60.88
N LEU A 10 20.34 -6.81 -60.31
CA LEU A 10 19.36 -6.80 -59.21
C LEU A 10 20.00 -6.71 -57.82
N ALA A 11 21.31 -6.97 -57.70
CA ALA A 11 22.06 -6.83 -56.45
C ALA A 11 22.49 -5.39 -56.14
N LEU A 12 22.35 -4.46 -57.09
CA LEU A 12 22.70 -3.03 -56.93
C LEU A 12 21.53 -2.16 -56.43
N LEU A 13 20.33 -2.74 -56.28
CA LEU A 13 19.16 -2.07 -55.68
C LEU A 13 18.95 -2.43 -54.20
N ALA A 14 19.81 -3.27 -53.62
CA ALA A 14 19.97 -3.34 -52.17
C ALA A 14 20.73 -2.10 -51.70
N GLY A 15 20.11 -0.93 -51.91
CA GLY A 15 20.53 0.31 -51.28
C GLY A 15 20.63 0.06 -49.79
N CYS A 16 21.81 0.32 -49.25
CA CYS A 16 22.07 0.37 -47.83
C CYS A 16 21.18 1.48 -47.27
N GLU A 17 19.95 1.13 -46.88
CA GLU A 17 19.06 2.04 -46.19
C GLU A 17 19.70 2.25 -44.82
N SER A 18 20.46 3.33 -44.70
CA SER A 18 21.02 3.78 -43.42
C SER A 18 19.87 3.81 -42.43
N GLU A 19 20.02 3.16 -41.27
CA GLU A 19 18.98 3.16 -40.23
C GLU A 19 18.48 4.60 -40.04
N PRO A 20 17.15 4.81 -40.05
CA PRO A 20 16.60 6.15 -39.92
C PRO A 20 17.13 6.78 -38.64
N GLU A 21 17.74 7.96 -38.77
CA GLU A 21 18.34 8.68 -37.66
C GLU A 21 17.30 8.92 -36.56
N GLN A 22 17.59 8.50 -35.33
CA GLN A 22 16.64 8.62 -34.23
C GLN A 22 16.40 10.08 -33.89
N THR A 23 15.14 10.49 -33.92
CA THR A 23 14.76 11.85 -33.49
C THR A 23 15.02 12.04 -31.99
N GLU A 24 15.21 13.28 -31.54
CA GLU A 24 15.34 13.59 -30.10
C GLU A 24 14.18 13.07 -29.26
N SER A 25 12.96 13.04 -29.83
CA SER A 25 11.78 12.47 -29.18
C SER A 25 11.88 10.95 -29.01
N MET A 26 12.43 10.23 -29.99
CA MET A 26 12.70 8.80 -29.87
C MET A 26 13.78 8.53 -28.82
N LEU A 27 14.87 9.30 -28.83
CA LEU A 27 15.94 9.19 -27.83
C LEU A 27 15.47 9.50 -26.41
N ARG A 28 14.54 10.46 -26.26
CA ARG A 28 13.91 10.79 -24.98
C ARG A 28 12.99 9.66 -24.50
N LEU A 29 12.19 9.09 -25.39
CA LEU A 29 11.33 7.95 -25.06
C LEU A 29 12.15 6.72 -24.66
N GLN A 30 13.19 6.40 -25.41
CA GLN A 30 14.08 5.28 -25.12
C GLN A 30 14.74 5.43 -23.74
N ARG A 31 15.31 6.61 -23.44
CA ARG A 31 15.88 6.88 -22.11
C ARG A 31 14.87 6.72 -20.98
N ALA A 32 13.62 7.17 -21.19
CA ALA A 32 12.57 7.01 -20.21
C ALA A 32 12.16 5.53 -20.03
N HIS A 33 12.15 4.74 -21.10
CA HIS A 33 11.94 3.28 -21.03
C HIS A 33 13.05 2.59 -20.24
N ASP A 34 14.30 2.90 -20.54
CA ASP A 34 15.45 2.31 -19.86
C ASP A 34 15.44 2.66 -18.36
N GLU A 35 15.22 3.93 -18.02
CA GLU A 35 15.18 4.38 -16.62
C GLU A 35 13.97 3.81 -15.86
N ALA A 36 12.77 3.81 -16.47
CA ALA A 36 11.59 3.22 -15.86
C ALA A 36 11.74 1.69 -15.70
N GLY A 37 12.41 1.03 -16.64
CA GLY A 37 12.73 -0.40 -16.59
C GLY A 37 13.51 -0.79 -15.33
N VAL A 38 14.52 0.01 -14.95
CA VAL A 38 15.29 -0.22 -13.71
C VAL A 38 14.40 -0.21 -12.46
N TRP A 39 13.41 0.69 -12.40
CA TRP A 39 12.46 0.74 -11.30
C TRP A 39 11.47 -0.42 -11.32
N LEU A 40 11.00 -0.82 -12.52
CA LEU A 40 10.11 -1.95 -12.70
C LEU A 40 10.76 -3.28 -12.31
N ASP A 41 12.03 -3.48 -12.65
CA ASP A 41 12.78 -4.68 -12.26
C ASP A 41 12.88 -4.77 -10.74
N LYS A 42 13.20 -3.65 -10.08
CA LYS A 42 13.23 -3.58 -8.61
C LYS A 42 11.86 -3.83 -8.00
N ALA A 43 10.79 -3.26 -8.55
CA ALA A 43 9.43 -3.48 -8.07
C ALA A 43 9.04 -4.95 -8.17
N SER A 44 9.38 -5.61 -9.29
CA SER A 44 9.09 -7.02 -9.54
C SER A 44 9.81 -7.95 -8.56
N LEU A 45 10.99 -7.57 -8.06
CA LEU A 45 11.70 -8.32 -7.01
C LEU A 45 11.01 -8.24 -5.65
N GLN A 46 10.22 -7.20 -5.39
CA GLN A 46 9.48 -7.03 -4.13
C GLN A 46 8.07 -7.63 -4.21
N LEU A 47 7.42 -7.48 -5.37
CA LEU A 47 6.06 -7.94 -5.65
C LEU A 47 6.10 -9.39 -6.15
N THR A 48 6.56 -10.29 -5.28
CA THR A 48 6.65 -11.73 -5.59
C THR A 48 5.28 -12.41 -5.58
N GLU A 49 5.18 -13.60 -6.17
CA GLU A 49 3.99 -14.45 -6.06
C GLU A 49 3.56 -14.70 -4.61
N GLU A 50 4.52 -14.79 -3.69
CA GLU A 50 4.24 -14.96 -2.27
C GLU A 50 3.59 -13.72 -1.65
N ALA A 51 4.07 -12.52 -2.02
CA ALA A 51 3.46 -11.27 -1.59
C ALA A 51 1.99 -11.16 -2.04
N PHE A 52 1.66 -11.65 -3.24
CA PHE A 52 0.28 -11.70 -3.73
C PHE A 52 -0.58 -12.77 -3.05
N ARG A 53 -0.01 -13.93 -2.70
CA ARG A 53 -0.74 -15.02 -2.02
C ARG A 53 -0.99 -14.72 -0.54
N ALA A 54 -0.04 -14.10 0.14
CA ALA A 54 -0.10 -13.80 1.57
C ALA A 54 0.11 -12.30 1.85
N PRO A 55 -0.73 -11.41 1.33
CA PRO A 55 -0.46 -9.96 1.35
C PRO A 55 -0.39 -9.38 2.76
N LYS A 56 -1.10 -9.98 3.73
CA LYS A 56 -1.06 -9.58 5.14
C LYS A 56 0.31 -9.80 5.79
N GLN A 57 1.07 -10.80 5.33
CA GLN A 57 2.40 -11.13 5.85
C GLN A 57 3.51 -10.32 5.15
N HIS A 58 3.20 -9.78 3.97
CA HIS A 58 4.16 -9.13 3.08
C HIS A 58 3.88 -7.64 2.86
N ILE A 59 3.15 -6.99 3.78
CA ILE A 59 2.74 -5.57 3.68
C ILE A 59 3.94 -4.65 3.39
N GLY A 60 5.09 -4.91 4.03
CA GLY A 60 6.31 -4.14 3.82
C GLY A 60 6.84 -4.23 2.39
N SER A 61 6.96 -5.46 1.86
CA SER A 61 7.40 -5.70 0.48
C SER A 61 6.41 -5.12 -0.53
N ILE A 62 5.10 -5.23 -0.26
CA ILE A 62 4.04 -4.66 -1.09
C ILE A 62 4.13 -3.13 -1.12
N LEU A 63 4.30 -2.48 0.04
CA LEU A 63 4.47 -1.02 0.10
C LEU A 63 5.72 -0.59 -0.66
N TYR A 64 6.86 -1.26 -0.45
CA TYR A 64 8.09 -0.89 -1.12
C TYR A 64 7.99 -1.10 -2.64
N GLY A 65 7.40 -2.21 -3.09
CA GLY A 65 7.07 -2.43 -4.49
C GLY A 65 6.14 -1.36 -5.06
N HIS A 66 5.13 -0.94 -4.28
CA HIS A 66 4.22 0.14 -4.65
C HIS A 66 4.95 1.47 -4.88
N GLU A 67 5.87 1.85 -3.98
CA GLU A 67 6.68 3.06 -4.10
C GLU A 67 7.58 3.03 -5.35
N LEU A 68 8.20 1.88 -5.63
CA LEU A 68 9.03 1.70 -6.83
C LEU A 68 8.23 1.84 -8.12
N LEU A 69 6.97 1.38 -8.17
CA LEU A 69 6.06 1.63 -9.30
C LEU A 69 5.73 3.12 -9.45
N GLN A 70 5.58 3.86 -8.35
CA GLN A 70 5.39 5.31 -8.43
C GLN A 70 6.62 6.02 -8.99
N GLU A 71 7.83 5.58 -8.65
CA GLU A 71 9.07 6.10 -9.23
C GLU A 71 9.17 5.80 -10.73
N ALA A 72 8.87 4.56 -11.15
CA ALA A 72 8.80 4.21 -12.57
C ALA A 72 7.84 5.13 -13.36
N ARG A 73 6.67 5.42 -12.78
CA ARG A 73 5.72 6.37 -13.37
C ARG A 73 6.21 7.82 -13.35
N GLN A 74 6.97 8.23 -12.34
CA GLN A 74 7.52 9.58 -12.28
C GLN A 74 8.53 9.85 -13.40
N VAL A 75 9.28 8.85 -13.86
CA VAL A 75 10.19 8.98 -15.01
C VAL A 75 9.46 9.56 -16.24
N TYR A 76 8.35 8.94 -16.63
CA TYR A 76 7.54 9.41 -17.77
C TYR A 76 6.96 10.81 -17.54
N ARG A 77 6.47 11.08 -16.33
CA ARG A 77 5.92 12.40 -15.97
C ARG A 77 6.98 13.50 -16.07
N ARG A 78 8.19 13.25 -15.59
CA ARG A 78 9.32 14.20 -15.65
C ARG A 78 9.79 14.42 -17.09
N ALA A 79 9.68 13.40 -17.95
CA ALA A 79 10.01 13.48 -19.38
C ALA A 79 8.88 14.07 -20.27
N ASP A 80 7.74 14.43 -19.67
CA ASP A 80 6.48 14.81 -20.36
C ASP A 80 6.03 13.80 -21.44
N ILE A 81 6.20 12.51 -21.14
CA ILE A 81 5.73 11.41 -21.96
C ILE A 81 4.37 10.95 -21.43
N ARG A 82 3.39 10.80 -22.33
CA ARG A 82 2.02 10.37 -21.99
C ARG A 82 1.54 9.32 -22.97
N GLY A 83 0.94 8.24 -22.46
CA GLY A 83 0.33 7.19 -23.29
C GLY A 83 1.33 6.30 -24.02
N LEU A 84 2.63 6.45 -23.75
CA LEU A 84 3.73 5.67 -24.33
C LEU A 84 4.57 5.01 -23.21
N GLU A 85 3.97 4.83 -22.04
CA GLU A 85 4.61 4.11 -20.92
C GLU A 85 4.78 2.61 -21.24
N LEU A 86 5.73 1.97 -20.55
CA LEU A 86 5.93 0.52 -20.65
C LEU A 86 4.64 -0.22 -20.24
N PRO A 87 4.11 -1.14 -21.07
CA PRO A 87 2.90 -1.90 -20.73
C PRO A 87 2.99 -2.67 -19.41
N GLN A 88 4.19 -3.15 -19.07
CA GLN A 88 4.48 -3.88 -17.84
C GLN A 88 4.20 -3.05 -16.59
N LEU A 89 4.38 -1.72 -16.64
CA LEU A 89 4.05 -0.83 -15.53
C LEU A 89 2.56 -0.90 -15.20
N SER A 90 1.71 -0.72 -16.20
CA SER A 90 0.25 -0.78 -16.03
C SER A 90 -0.21 -2.18 -15.60
N GLN A 91 0.39 -3.24 -16.14
CA GLN A 91 0.07 -4.62 -15.76
C GLN A 91 0.38 -4.90 -14.29
N LEU A 92 1.58 -4.52 -13.82
CA LEU A 92 1.99 -4.76 -12.44
C LEU A 92 1.20 -3.89 -11.44
N GLU A 93 0.84 -2.67 -11.83
CA GLU A 93 -0.06 -1.83 -11.02
C GLU A 93 -1.47 -2.40 -10.91
N LEU A 94 -2.05 -2.91 -11.99
CA LEU A 94 -3.35 -3.58 -11.95
C LEU A 94 -3.30 -4.82 -11.07
N ARG A 95 -2.24 -5.61 -11.18
CA ARG A 95 -2.02 -6.78 -10.33
C ARG A 95 -1.90 -6.39 -8.85
N LEU A 96 -1.20 -5.29 -8.54
CA LEU A 96 -1.11 -4.75 -7.19
C LEU A 96 -2.48 -4.35 -6.62
N GLN A 97 -3.41 -3.90 -7.46
CA GLN A 97 -4.76 -3.57 -6.99
C GLN A 97 -5.54 -4.80 -6.52
N GLU A 98 -5.21 -6.00 -6.99
CA GLU A 98 -5.89 -7.24 -6.56
C GLU A 98 -5.74 -7.55 -5.06
N VAL A 99 -4.70 -7.01 -4.40
CA VAL A 99 -4.51 -7.22 -2.95
C VAL A 99 -5.23 -6.18 -2.10
N ASN A 100 -5.70 -5.08 -2.68
CA ASN A 100 -6.31 -3.97 -1.96
C ASN A 100 -7.51 -4.39 -1.09
N PRO A 101 -8.46 -5.24 -1.55
CA PRO A 101 -9.57 -5.68 -0.70
C PRO A 101 -9.10 -6.42 0.56
N VAL A 102 -8.09 -7.29 0.41
CA VAL A 102 -7.53 -8.10 1.51
C VAL A 102 -6.79 -7.21 2.51
N LEU A 103 -6.03 -6.23 2.02
CA LEU A 103 -5.33 -5.27 2.86
C LEU A 103 -6.31 -4.34 3.58
N ALA A 104 -7.36 -3.87 2.90
CA ALA A 104 -8.39 -3.02 3.50
C ALA A 104 -9.13 -3.74 4.64
N ASP A 105 -9.56 -4.98 4.43
CA ASP A 105 -10.18 -5.78 5.51
C ASP A 105 -9.19 -6.03 6.67
N HIS A 106 -7.92 -6.27 6.35
CA HIS A 106 -6.90 -6.44 7.37
C HIS A 106 -6.69 -5.17 8.20
N ALA A 107 -6.65 -3.99 7.58
CA ALA A 107 -6.57 -2.73 8.30
C ALA A 107 -7.76 -2.53 9.25
N LEU A 108 -8.98 -2.87 8.82
CA LEU A 108 -10.17 -2.81 9.69
C LEU A 108 -10.08 -3.79 10.86
N THR A 109 -9.49 -4.96 10.66
CA THR A 109 -9.21 -5.93 11.75
C THR A 109 -8.19 -5.37 12.73
N LEU A 110 -7.09 -4.79 12.24
CA LEU A 110 -6.10 -4.13 13.12
C LEU A 110 -6.69 -2.94 13.88
N MET A 111 -7.60 -2.16 13.27
CA MET A 111 -8.31 -1.08 13.95
C MET A 111 -9.21 -1.59 15.10
N GLN A 112 -9.84 -2.75 14.91
CA GLN A 112 -10.60 -3.42 15.96
C GLN A 112 -9.67 -3.83 17.11
N ASP A 113 -8.50 -4.40 16.82
CA ASP A 113 -7.51 -4.78 17.85
C ASP A 113 -7.04 -3.56 18.66
N VAL A 114 -6.81 -2.42 17.99
CA VAL A 114 -6.46 -1.17 18.68
C VAL A 114 -7.60 -0.71 19.60
N LYS A 115 -8.87 -0.80 19.17
CA LYS A 115 -10.04 -0.49 20.02
C LYS A 115 -10.06 -1.38 21.26
N ASP A 116 -9.90 -2.68 21.10
CA ASP A 116 -10.02 -3.64 22.20
C ASP A 116 -8.87 -3.44 23.21
N ARG A 117 -7.65 -3.19 22.73
CA ARG A 117 -6.51 -2.80 23.59
C ARG A 117 -6.73 -1.47 24.30
N THR A 118 -7.38 -0.50 23.66
CA THR A 118 -7.73 0.79 24.28
C THR A 118 -8.72 0.60 25.43
N LEU A 119 -9.74 -0.23 25.24
CA LEU A 119 -10.70 -0.57 26.29
C LEU A 119 -10.03 -1.30 27.46
N LEU A 120 -9.09 -2.20 27.18
CA LEU A 120 -8.29 -2.86 28.21
C LEU A 120 -7.46 -1.87 29.03
N LEU A 121 -6.76 -0.93 28.38
CA LEU A 121 -6.02 0.13 29.07
C LEU A 121 -6.96 0.95 29.96
N ARG A 122 -8.13 1.34 29.43
CA ARG A 122 -9.12 2.10 30.19
C ARG A 122 -9.56 1.36 31.45
N GLY A 123 -9.86 0.07 31.35
CA GLY A 123 -10.20 -0.79 32.50
C GLY A 123 -9.11 -0.75 33.56
N LYS A 124 -7.85 -1.01 33.17
CA LYS A 124 -6.70 -0.96 34.09
C LYS A 124 -6.53 0.40 34.78
N ILE A 125 -6.74 1.51 34.06
CA ILE A 125 -6.69 2.85 34.65
C ILE A 125 -7.83 3.06 35.65
N SER A 126 -9.03 2.54 35.36
CA SER A 126 -10.18 2.63 36.27
C SER A 126 -9.92 1.87 37.57
N ASP A 127 -9.36 0.66 37.47
CA ASP A 127 -9.06 -0.19 38.64
C ASP A 127 -8.00 0.46 39.53
N LEU A 128 -6.94 1.03 38.94
CA LEU A 128 -5.92 1.78 39.68
C LEU A 128 -6.51 2.97 40.44
N LYS A 129 -7.38 3.74 39.77
CA LYS A 129 -8.07 4.88 40.38
C LYS A 129 -9.03 4.47 41.49
N ALA A 130 -9.66 3.30 41.41
CA ALA A 130 -10.51 2.79 42.48
C ALA A 130 -9.67 2.38 43.70
N THR A 131 -8.49 1.80 43.48
CA THR A 131 -7.58 1.31 44.55
C THR A 131 -6.92 2.47 45.32
N GLU A 132 -6.40 3.47 44.62
CA GLU A 132 -6.86 4.86 44.76
C GLU A 132 -7.32 5.39 46.13
N TYR A 133 -8.65 5.35 46.24
CA TYR A 133 -9.44 5.87 47.33
C TYR A 133 -9.31 5.05 48.62
N GLY A 134 -8.54 3.94 48.59
CA GLY A 134 -8.39 2.98 49.68
C GLY A 134 -7.22 3.20 50.64
N SER A 135 -6.02 3.69 50.22
CA SER A 135 -4.89 3.94 51.18
C SER A 135 -3.55 4.51 50.66
N ALA A 136 -3.27 4.77 49.36
CA ALA A 136 -1.96 5.30 48.94
C ALA A 136 -2.01 6.16 47.66
N LYS A 137 -1.75 7.47 47.77
CA LYS A 137 -1.96 8.48 46.71
C LYS A 137 -0.76 8.76 45.78
N THR A 138 0.41 8.17 46.03
CA THR A 138 1.65 8.49 45.31
C THR A 138 2.08 7.45 44.28
N SER A 139 1.33 6.34 44.10
CA SER A 139 1.71 5.25 43.19
C SER A 139 0.92 5.18 41.88
N SER A 140 -0.26 5.82 41.76
CA SER A 140 -1.07 5.64 40.55
C SER A 140 -0.63 6.47 39.36
N ALA A 141 -0.11 7.69 39.54
CA ALA A 141 0.24 8.57 38.42
C ALA A 141 1.39 7.97 37.59
N GLU A 142 2.44 7.50 38.27
CA GLU A 142 3.56 6.75 37.70
C GLU A 142 3.08 5.44 37.07
N SER A 143 2.16 4.72 37.71
CA SER A 143 1.58 3.48 37.17
C SER A 143 0.77 3.74 35.89
N ILE A 144 -0.05 4.79 35.86
CA ILE A 144 -0.81 5.21 34.68
C ILE A 144 0.15 5.62 33.55
N LYS A 145 1.22 6.36 33.87
CA LYS A 145 2.26 6.74 32.90
C LYS A 145 2.96 5.50 32.32
N TYR A 146 3.29 4.52 33.16
CA TYR A 146 3.88 3.26 32.74
C TYR A 146 2.93 2.46 31.83
N LEU A 147 1.67 2.27 32.24
CA LEU A 147 0.66 1.59 31.44
C LEU A 147 0.42 2.26 30.10
N SER A 148 0.39 3.60 30.06
CA SER A 148 0.24 4.38 28.83
C SER A 148 1.40 4.15 27.87
N ARG A 149 2.64 4.05 28.38
CA ARG A 149 3.83 3.75 27.57
C ARG A 149 3.76 2.33 26.99
N LEU A 150 3.43 1.34 27.81
CA LEU A 150 3.27 -0.04 27.36
C LEU A 150 2.20 -0.15 26.29
N TYR A 151 1.04 0.47 26.51
CA TYR A 151 -0.05 0.53 25.54
C TYR A 151 0.40 1.17 24.23
N ASN A 152 1.08 2.32 24.27
CA ASN A 152 1.53 3.00 23.05
C ASN A 152 2.53 2.14 22.25
N GLN A 153 3.43 1.43 22.92
CA GLN A 153 4.35 0.51 22.26
C GLN A 153 3.60 -0.68 21.65
N ASP A 154 2.70 -1.28 22.43
CA ASP A 154 1.91 -2.45 22.05
C ASP A 154 1.00 -2.18 20.83
N ILE A 155 0.25 -1.06 20.81
CA ILE A 155 -0.58 -0.72 19.64
C ILE A 155 0.27 -0.37 18.42
N ASN A 156 1.46 0.22 18.63
CA ASN A 156 2.35 0.60 17.54
C ASN A 156 2.93 -0.63 16.86
N ASP A 157 3.35 -1.61 17.64
CA ASP A 157 3.98 -2.84 17.16
C ASP A 157 2.95 -3.85 16.64
N CYS A 158 1.76 -3.92 17.23
CA CYS A 158 0.73 -4.83 16.73
C CYS A 158 0.07 -4.34 15.44
N CYS A 159 -0.14 -3.01 15.31
CA CYS A 159 -1.25 -2.54 14.51
C CYS A 159 -0.96 -1.23 13.75
N LEU A 160 -0.54 -0.15 14.43
CA LEU A 160 -0.49 1.18 13.80
C LEU A 160 0.47 1.24 12.61
N LYS A 161 1.66 0.63 12.74
CA LYS A 161 2.64 0.57 11.64
C LYS A 161 2.01 0.00 10.37
N ASP A 162 1.32 -1.12 10.49
CA ASP A 162 0.77 -1.81 9.32
C ASP A 162 -0.51 -1.15 8.82
N ILE A 163 -1.35 -0.60 9.70
CA ILE A 163 -2.49 0.24 9.29
C ILE A 163 -2.03 1.41 8.42
N TYR A 164 -0.93 2.09 8.78
CA TYR A 164 -0.42 3.22 8.00
C TYR A 164 0.21 2.80 6.67
N LYS A 165 0.97 1.69 6.63
CA LYS A 165 1.49 1.14 5.37
C LYS A 165 0.35 0.76 4.43
N ILE A 166 -0.68 0.08 4.94
CA ILE A 166 -1.87 -0.27 4.16
C ILE A 166 -2.55 1.00 3.63
N ALA A 167 -2.76 2.02 4.47
CA ALA A 167 -3.36 3.27 4.03
C ALA A 167 -2.58 3.95 2.90
N GLN A 168 -1.25 3.87 2.91
CA GLN A 168 -0.41 4.38 1.82
C GLN A 168 -0.59 3.59 0.52
N ILE A 169 -0.61 2.25 0.59
CA ILE A 169 -0.88 1.38 -0.57
C ILE A 169 -2.25 1.70 -1.18
N LEU A 170 -3.28 1.84 -0.33
CA LEU A 170 -4.65 2.11 -0.75
C LEU A 170 -4.84 3.52 -1.33
N ALA A 171 -3.99 4.49 -0.98
CA ALA A 171 -4.05 5.87 -1.46
C ALA A 171 -3.62 6.07 -2.93
N SER A 172 -3.29 4.98 -3.63
CA SER A 172 -2.92 4.99 -5.05
C SER A 172 -4.05 5.49 -5.97
N ARG A 173 -3.80 5.63 -7.28
CA ARG A 173 -4.71 6.29 -8.26
C ARG A 173 -6.16 5.76 -8.31
N SER A 174 -6.43 4.56 -7.78
CA SER A 174 -7.78 3.98 -7.65
C SER A 174 -8.42 4.15 -6.26
N GLY A 175 -7.79 4.91 -5.36
CA GLY A 175 -8.10 4.99 -3.92
C GLY A 175 -9.45 5.60 -3.54
N GLN A 176 -10.29 6.03 -4.49
CA GLN A 176 -11.66 6.45 -4.20
C GLN A 176 -12.47 5.32 -3.55
N GLU A 177 -12.22 4.08 -3.95
CA GLU A 177 -12.91 2.89 -3.44
C GLU A 177 -12.63 2.63 -1.95
N TYR A 178 -11.42 2.98 -1.48
CA TYR A 178 -10.97 2.76 -0.10
C TYR A 178 -10.84 4.04 0.73
N GLU A 179 -11.35 5.16 0.22
CA GLU A 179 -11.14 6.49 0.81
C GLU A 179 -11.57 6.54 2.27
N GLN A 180 -12.69 5.92 2.62
CA GLN A 180 -13.19 5.92 4.00
C GLN A 180 -12.30 5.11 4.94
N VAL A 181 -11.69 4.01 4.48
CA VAL A 181 -10.71 3.23 5.24
C VAL A 181 -9.47 4.08 5.49
N ILE A 182 -8.95 4.74 4.45
CA ILE A 182 -7.78 5.63 4.53
C ILE A 182 -8.03 6.77 5.53
N ARG A 183 -9.19 7.43 5.44
CA ARG A 183 -9.57 8.51 6.35
C ARG A 183 -9.70 8.03 7.79
N LEU A 184 -10.23 6.83 8.01
CA LEU A 184 -10.31 6.25 9.36
C LEU A 184 -8.93 5.91 9.92
N SER A 185 -8.05 5.31 9.11
CA SER A 185 -6.64 5.05 9.48
C SER A 185 -5.95 6.32 9.95
N ALA A 186 -6.10 7.43 9.23
CA ALA A 186 -5.46 8.71 9.56
C ALA A 186 -5.93 9.31 10.90
N ARG A 187 -7.18 9.06 11.30
CA ARG A 187 -7.76 9.58 12.55
C ARG A 187 -7.84 8.57 13.69
N LEU A 188 -7.36 7.34 13.50
CA LEU A 188 -7.52 6.23 14.44
C LEU A 188 -7.11 6.61 15.87
N THR A 189 -5.95 7.22 16.04
CA THR A 189 -5.45 7.66 17.35
C THR A 189 -6.41 8.64 18.04
N ASN A 190 -7.06 9.54 17.28
CA ASN A 190 -8.04 10.47 17.84
C ASN A 190 -9.30 9.74 18.30
N GLU A 191 -9.76 8.72 17.56
CA GLU A 191 -10.88 7.88 17.99
C GLU A 191 -10.52 7.10 19.25
N MET A 192 -9.31 6.57 19.35
CA MET A 192 -8.85 5.87 20.56
C MET A 192 -8.76 6.80 21.77
N VAL A 193 -8.30 8.04 21.59
CA VAL A 193 -8.33 9.06 22.67
C VAL A 193 -9.76 9.34 23.12
N ARG A 194 -10.74 9.40 22.20
CA ARG A 194 -12.16 9.56 22.56
C ARG A 194 -12.66 8.38 23.37
N ILE A 195 -12.42 7.15 22.92
CA ILE A 195 -12.82 5.92 23.61
C ILE A 195 -12.16 5.82 24.99
N LEU A 196 -10.87 6.13 25.09
CA LEU A 196 -10.12 6.14 26.34
C LEU A 196 -10.73 7.11 27.35
N LYS A 197 -11.21 8.28 26.90
CA LYS A 197 -11.90 9.27 27.75
C LYS A 197 -13.34 8.86 28.09
N ARG A 198 -14.06 8.34 27.10
CA ARG A 198 -15.51 8.11 27.12
C ARG A 198 -15.83 6.77 26.43
N PRO A 199 -16.15 5.69 27.17
CA PRO A 199 -16.25 4.34 26.63
C PRO A 199 -17.47 4.18 25.71
N GLU A 200 -18.47 5.04 25.83
CA GLU A 200 -19.66 5.05 24.96
C GLU A 200 -19.33 5.25 23.47
N TYR A 201 -18.15 5.81 23.14
CA TYR A 201 -17.70 5.95 21.75
C TYR A 201 -17.19 4.65 21.12
N ALA A 202 -16.98 3.58 21.91
CA ALA A 202 -16.50 2.31 21.38
C ALA A 202 -17.51 1.63 20.45
N SER A 203 -18.80 1.65 20.81
CA SER A 203 -19.86 1.04 20.01
C SER A 203 -20.08 1.75 18.66
N PRO A 204 -20.20 3.09 18.60
CA PRO A 204 -20.23 3.81 17.32
C PRO A 204 -19.01 3.55 16.43
N PHE A 205 -17.81 3.46 17.01
CA PHE A 205 -16.60 3.14 16.26
C PHE A 205 -16.66 1.72 15.68
N GLU A 206 -17.11 0.73 16.46
CA GLU A 206 -17.30 -0.64 16.01
C GLU A 206 -18.35 -0.74 14.88
N GLN A 207 -19.46 -0.02 14.99
CA GLN A 207 -20.47 0.07 13.94
C GLN A 207 -19.89 0.67 12.65
N GLN A 208 -19.02 1.70 12.77
CA GLN A 208 -18.31 2.25 11.62
C GLN A 208 -17.39 1.20 10.97
N LEU A 209 -16.64 0.41 11.74
CA LEU A 209 -15.80 -0.66 11.19
C LEU A 209 -16.64 -1.72 10.44
N VAL A 210 -17.78 -2.12 11.00
CA VAL A 210 -18.70 -3.08 10.37
C VAL A 210 -19.26 -2.53 9.06
N ALA A 211 -19.73 -1.28 9.06
CA ALA A 211 -20.26 -0.63 7.86
C ALA A 211 -19.19 -0.53 6.76
N LEU A 212 -17.95 -0.16 7.11
CA LEU A 212 -16.84 -0.11 6.16
C LEU A 212 -16.54 -1.48 5.57
N ARG A 213 -16.47 -2.52 6.41
CA ARG A 213 -16.23 -3.91 5.96
C ARG A 213 -17.31 -4.39 4.99
N GLN A 214 -18.57 -4.00 5.21
CA GLN A 214 -19.68 -4.33 4.33
C GLN A 214 -19.63 -3.56 2.99
N SER A 215 -19.04 -2.36 2.99
CA SER A 215 -18.85 -1.55 1.78
C SER A 215 -17.64 -1.94 0.94
N LEU A 216 -16.77 -2.82 1.45
CA LEU A 216 -15.62 -3.30 0.67
C LEU A 216 -16.09 -4.09 -0.55
N PRO A 217 -15.42 -3.96 -1.71
CA PRO A 217 -15.78 -4.65 -2.94
C PRO A 217 -15.84 -6.16 -2.73
N SER A 218 -16.90 -6.81 -3.23
CA SER A 218 -17.22 -8.21 -2.95
C SER A 218 -16.45 -9.24 -3.78
N GLU A 219 -15.41 -8.85 -4.52
CA GLU A 219 -14.60 -9.82 -5.27
C GLU A 219 -13.53 -10.46 -4.37
N ARG A 220 -13.70 -11.78 -4.12
CA ARG A 220 -12.78 -12.71 -3.42
C ARG A 220 -12.85 -12.77 -1.87
N ARG A 221 -14.04 -12.80 -1.25
CA ARG A 221 -14.17 -13.36 0.12
C ARG A 221 -13.86 -14.88 0.19
N ASN A 222 -13.82 -15.58 -0.95
CA ASN A 222 -13.68 -17.04 -1.01
C ASN A 222 -12.29 -17.56 -1.47
N ALA A 223 -11.28 -16.70 -1.68
CA ALA A 223 -9.99 -17.14 -2.23
C ALA A 223 -8.88 -17.38 -1.18
N LEU A 224 -9.16 -17.19 0.12
CA LEU A 224 -8.16 -17.33 1.20
C LEU A 224 -8.63 -18.23 2.37
N HIS A 225 -9.70 -19.01 2.15
CA HIS A 225 -10.13 -20.10 3.02
C HIS A 225 -9.92 -21.49 2.38
N GLN A 226 -9.13 -21.56 1.31
CA GLN A 226 -8.53 -22.78 0.74
C GLN A 226 -7.01 -22.64 0.81
#